data_AF-A0A0G3H2V3-F1
#
_entry.id   AF-A0A0G3H2V3-F1
#
_cell.length_a   1.000
_cell.length_b   1.000
_cell.length_c   1.000
_cell.angle_alpha   90.00
_cell.angle_beta   90.00
_cell.angle_gamma   90.00
#
_symmetry.space_group_name_H-M   'P 1'
#
loop_
_entity.id
_entity.type
_entity.pdbx_description
1 polymer ?
#
loop_
_entity_poly.entity_id
_entity_poly.type
_entity_poly.pdbx_seq_one_letter_code
_entity_poly.pdbx_strand_id
1 'polypeptide(L)'
;MWEIVTQIGAAGVFYTTICCVFLSECNYSVSGFGVIRHQDLQAVYHCYTTPNRFYTMTQKTQMGTTQCHATPRCSAIRAILVAVAEEKPRIFQSGRDIALSLAAVLAVMIVSVAFTGMCSYGRDTAENVQINKVDAAAFFDLEARAMNFPLRLPEVPAGWVANSARRGAVDGQPAPIVGWVIGKDGYVQLTQTDVPADKAVTGADNNFRELVETYDVDGVAVSRYASEDADVRDIRVADLGDVRLLVTGAATKEQFDDLISRTIASEPIKKQL
;
A
#
# COMPACT_ATOMS: atom_id res chain seq x y z
N MET A 1 -27.15 -16.68 -25.66
CA MET A 1 -28.53 -16.22 -25.93
C MET A 1 -28.86 -15.28 -24.77
N TRP A 2 -28.47 -14.01 -24.82
CA TRP A 2 -29.11 -12.98 -25.64
C TRP A 2 -28.09 -12.01 -26.26
N GLU A 3 -28.37 -11.64 -27.51
CA GLU A 3 -27.76 -10.56 -28.31
C GLU A 3 -28.25 -9.18 -27.85
N ILE A 4 -27.41 -8.14 -27.93
CA ILE A 4 -27.82 -6.81 -28.41
C ILE A 4 -26.75 -6.25 -29.35
N VAL A 5 -27.06 -6.39 -30.63
CA VAL A 5 -26.85 -5.50 -31.79
C VAL A 5 -25.77 -4.41 -31.69
N THR A 6 -24.72 -4.66 -32.48
CA THR A 6 -23.73 -3.73 -33.01
C THR A 6 -24.38 -2.71 -33.97
N GLN A 7 -24.08 -1.42 -33.82
CA GLN A 7 -24.25 -0.44 -34.89
C GLN A 7 -22.90 0.20 -35.21
N ILE A 8 -22.40 -0.12 -36.41
CA ILE A 8 -21.13 0.34 -36.98
C ILE A 8 -21.40 1.64 -37.76
N GLY A 9 -20.64 2.69 -37.47
CA GLY A 9 -20.72 3.96 -38.20
C GLY A 9 -19.50 4.86 -37.99
N ALA A 10 -18.47 4.61 -38.79
CA ALA A 10 -17.37 5.49 -39.20
C ALA A 10 -16.36 6.06 -38.16
N ALA A 11 -15.11 5.63 -38.32
CA ALA A 11 -13.86 6.31 -37.92
C ALA A 11 -13.48 6.35 -36.42
N GLY A 12 -13.25 5.15 -35.88
CA GLY A 12 -12.18 4.75 -34.95
C GLY A 12 -11.54 5.75 -34.00
N VAL A 13 -11.95 5.73 -32.72
CA VAL A 13 -11.10 5.57 -31.53
C VAL A 13 -11.98 4.92 -30.44
N PHE A 14 -11.61 3.72 -29.98
CA PHE A 14 -12.25 3.06 -28.84
C PHE A 14 -11.84 3.78 -27.54
N TYR A 15 -12.80 4.29 -26.77
CA TYR A 15 -12.59 4.62 -25.36
C TYR A 15 -12.92 3.39 -24.52
N THR A 16 -11.92 2.51 -24.34
CA THR A 16 -11.89 1.55 -23.23
C THR A 16 -11.03 2.18 -22.14
N THR A 17 -11.65 2.86 -21.18
CA THR A 17 -10.97 3.25 -19.93
C THR A 17 -11.46 2.31 -18.83
N ILE A 18 -10.86 1.13 -18.80
CA ILE A 18 -10.83 0.25 -17.62
C ILE A 18 -9.49 0.50 -16.92
N CYS A 19 -9.58 0.71 -15.61
CA CYS A 19 -8.52 0.62 -14.60
C CYS A 19 -7.19 -0.03 -15.02
N CYS A 20 -6.13 0.78 -14.99
CA CYS A 20 -4.83 0.47 -14.38
C CYS A 20 -4.39 1.81 -13.73
N VAL A 21 -4.46 2.03 -12.40
CA VAL A 21 -3.57 1.49 -11.35
C VAL A 21 -2.11 1.76 -11.77
N PHE A 22 -1.51 2.89 -11.38
CA PHE A 22 -0.86 3.10 -10.06
C PHE A 22 -0.09 1.85 -9.62
N LEU A 23 1.09 1.61 -10.18
CA LEU A 23 2.17 0.78 -9.63
C LEU A 23 3.37 0.86 -10.59
N SER A 24 4.17 1.91 -10.45
CA SER A 24 5.53 1.93 -10.99
C SER A 24 6.44 1.18 -10.03
N GLU A 25 6.58 -0.13 -10.21
CA GLU A 25 7.78 -0.92 -9.91
C GLU A 25 7.51 -2.38 -10.30
N CYS A 26 7.83 -2.74 -11.55
CA CYS A 26 8.13 -4.12 -11.91
C CYS A 26 9.07 -4.12 -13.12
N ASN A 27 10.29 -4.55 -12.83
CA ASN A 27 11.42 -4.76 -13.69
C ASN A 27 11.18 -6.05 -14.50
N TYR A 28 11.14 -6.01 -15.83
CA TYR A 28 11.41 -7.21 -16.64
C TYR A 28 12.08 -6.88 -17.98
N SER A 29 13.24 -7.50 -18.14
CA SER A 29 14.04 -7.68 -19.35
C SER A 29 13.26 -8.47 -20.41
N VAL A 30 13.32 -8.03 -21.66
CA VAL A 30 13.08 -8.90 -22.82
C VAL A 30 14.10 -8.61 -23.92
N SER A 31 14.94 -9.61 -24.14
CA SER A 31 15.84 -9.83 -25.27
C SER A 31 15.07 -9.99 -26.59
N GLY A 32 15.55 -9.41 -27.69
CA GLY A 32 15.06 -9.79 -29.03
C GLY A 32 15.38 -8.81 -30.17
N PHE A 33 16.55 -8.98 -30.76
CA PHE A 33 16.96 -8.71 -32.15
C PHE A 33 16.00 -7.94 -33.10
N GLY A 34 16.51 -6.84 -33.67
CA GLY A 34 15.96 -6.22 -34.87
C GLY A 34 16.72 -4.97 -35.30
N VAL A 35 17.85 -5.14 -36.00
CA VAL A 35 18.61 -4.05 -36.62
C VAL A 35 17.77 -3.44 -37.76
N ILE A 36 17.39 -2.17 -37.64
CA ILE A 36 17.08 -1.32 -38.80
C ILE A 36 17.92 -0.05 -38.68
N ARG A 37 18.78 0.15 -39.67
CA ARG A 37 19.72 1.28 -39.79
C ARG A 37 19.01 2.53 -40.30
N HIS A 38 19.33 3.65 -39.65
CA HIS A 38 19.63 4.98 -40.21
C HIS A 38 18.89 5.40 -41.49
N GLN A 39 17.77 6.10 -41.32
CA GLN A 39 17.48 7.46 -41.81
C GLN A 39 15.97 7.66 -41.75
N ASP A 40 15.57 8.90 -41.47
CA ASP A 40 14.18 9.38 -41.39
C ASP A 40 13.44 9.06 -40.09
N LEU A 41 13.55 10.01 -39.15
CA LEU A 41 12.47 10.56 -38.30
C LEU A 41 13.09 11.38 -37.16
N GLN A 42 13.71 12.51 -37.51
CA GLN A 42 13.97 13.59 -36.56
C GLN A 42 12.85 14.61 -36.67
N ALA A 43 11.78 14.41 -35.92
CA ALA A 43 10.89 15.50 -35.57
C ALA A 43 10.12 15.14 -34.29
N VAL A 44 10.32 15.99 -33.28
CA VAL A 44 9.47 16.16 -32.11
C VAL A 44 9.57 15.04 -31.08
N TYR A 45 10.42 15.22 -30.07
CA TYR A 45 10.12 15.00 -28.64
C TYR A 45 11.38 15.36 -27.84
N HIS A 46 11.57 16.62 -27.50
CA HIS A 46 12.49 17.03 -26.43
C HIS A 46 12.09 18.40 -25.89
N CYS A 47 11.33 18.39 -24.80
CA CYS A 47 11.41 19.37 -23.72
C CYS A 47 10.56 18.82 -22.57
N TYR A 48 11.22 18.30 -21.54
CA TYR A 48 11.15 18.83 -20.18
C TYR A 48 11.82 17.85 -19.20
N THR A 49 13.12 18.05 -18.97
CA THR A 49 13.79 17.73 -17.72
C THR A 49 14.64 18.95 -17.32
N THR A 50 14.12 19.69 -16.33
CA THR A 50 14.72 20.58 -15.28
C THR A 50 16.25 20.87 -15.24
N PRO A 51 16.75 21.82 -14.40
CA PRO A 51 16.26 23.15 -13.96
C PRO A 51 17.38 24.25 -14.01
N ASN A 52 17.06 25.50 -13.62
CA ASN A 52 17.99 26.59 -13.26
C ASN A 52 19.03 27.10 -14.29
N ARG A 53 18.74 28.25 -14.93
CA ARG A 53 19.74 29.31 -15.16
C ARG A 53 19.09 30.63 -15.60
N PHE A 54 19.36 31.68 -14.82
CA PHE A 54 19.16 33.08 -15.18
C PHE A 54 20.11 33.48 -16.31
N TYR A 55 19.61 34.13 -17.36
CA TYR A 55 20.40 35.05 -18.18
C TYR A 55 19.54 36.25 -18.60
N THR A 56 19.88 37.42 -18.07
CA THR A 56 19.58 38.73 -18.66
C THR A 56 20.49 38.95 -19.86
N MET A 57 19.92 39.23 -21.04
CA MET A 57 20.64 39.94 -22.09
C MET A 57 19.83 41.14 -22.56
N THR A 58 20.33 42.30 -22.16
CA THR A 58 20.06 43.62 -22.71
C THR A 58 20.72 43.70 -24.09
N GLN A 59 19.94 43.99 -25.14
CA GLN A 59 20.50 44.62 -26.33
C GLN A 59 19.58 45.73 -26.83
N LYS A 60 20.20 46.91 -26.96
CA LYS A 60 19.62 48.21 -27.20
C LYS A 60 19.85 48.55 -28.67
N THR A 61 18.80 48.71 -29.46
CA THR A 61 18.93 49.28 -30.82
C THR A 61 17.73 50.15 -31.17
N GLN A 62 17.98 51.44 -30.96
CA GLN A 62 17.62 52.63 -31.74
C GLN A 62 16.24 52.77 -32.41
N MET A 63 15.62 53.91 -32.06
CA MET A 63 14.48 54.55 -32.72
C MET A 63 14.73 54.78 -34.22
N GLY A 64 13.86 54.21 -35.04
CA GLY A 64 13.55 54.72 -36.37
C GLY A 64 12.11 55.24 -36.35
N THR A 65 11.93 56.55 -36.31
CA THR A 65 10.64 57.21 -36.55
C THR A 65 10.26 57.03 -38.02
N THR A 66 9.43 56.05 -38.32
CA THR A 66 8.70 55.99 -39.59
C THR A 66 7.31 56.56 -39.35
N GLN A 67 7.11 57.82 -39.74
CA GLN A 67 5.78 58.42 -39.87
C GLN A 67 5.05 57.70 -41.00
N CYS A 68 4.05 56.88 -40.68
CA CYS A 68 3.09 56.41 -41.67
C CYS A 68 1.99 57.46 -41.84
N HIS A 69 1.96 58.09 -43.01
CA HIS A 69 0.88 58.94 -43.47
C HIS A 69 -0.47 58.23 -43.35
N ALA A 70 -1.47 58.94 -42.81
CA ALA A 70 -2.83 58.46 -42.65
C ALA A 70 -3.45 58.09 -44.01
N THR A 71 -3.73 56.80 -44.20
CA THR A 71 -4.65 56.32 -45.24
C THR A 71 -5.94 55.82 -44.58
N PRO A 72 -7.12 56.00 -45.20
CA PRO A 72 -8.42 55.85 -44.56
C PRO A 72 -8.86 54.39 -44.32
N ARG A 73 -7.93 53.43 -44.32
CA ARG A 73 -8.20 52.00 -44.05
C ARG A 73 -7.77 51.55 -42.65
N CYS A 74 -7.30 52.45 -41.80
CA CYS A 74 -6.94 52.15 -40.40
C CYS A 74 -8.11 52.33 -39.41
N SER A 75 -9.33 52.56 -39.90
CA SER A 75 -10.53 52.70 -39.04
C SER A 75 -11.32 51.41 -38.86
N ALA A 76 -11.28 50.49 -39.83
CA ALA A 76 -12.12 49.28 -39.79
C ALA A 76 -11.55 48.17 -38.88
N ILE A 77 -10.23 48.00 -38.81
CA ILE A 77 -9.60 46.97 -37.96
C ILE A 77 -9.67 47.37 -36.47
N ARG A 78 -9.61 48.67 -36.15
CA ARG A 78 -9.86 49.17 -34.79
C ARG A 78 -11.32 48.96 -34.36
N ALA A 79 -12.29 49.08 -35.28
CA ALA A 79 -13.70 48.90 -34.94
C ALA A 79 -14.03 47.43 -34.60
N ILE A 80 -13.44 46.46 -35.29
CA ILE A 80 -13.69 45.03 -35.04
C ILE A 80 -13.02 44.58 -33.71
N LEU A 81 -11.82 45.09 -33.40
CA LEU A 81 -11.16 44.76 -32.13
C LEU A 81 -11.82 45.45 -30.92
N VAL A 82 -12.46 46.60 -31.11
CA VAL A 82 -13.20 47.29 -30.03
C VAL A 82 -14.57 46.64 -29.79
N ALA A 83 -15.21 46.06 -30.81
CA ALA A 83 -16.47 45.34 -30.65
C ALA A 83 -16.33 43.94 -30.01
N VAL A 84 -15.13 43.38 -29.96
CA VAL A 84 -14.81 42.12 -29.23
C VAL A 84 -14.03 42.40 -27.93
N ALA A 85 -14.03 43.65 -27.47
CA ALA A 85 -13.88 43.94 -26.04
C ALA A 85 -15.27 43.98 -25.40
N GLU A 86 -16.10 42.98 -25.73
CA GLU A 86 -17.31 42.68 -25.00
C GLU A 86 -16.84 42.29 -23.60
N GLU A 87 -17.06 43.21 -22.67
CA GLU A 87 -16.82 43.05 -21.25
C GLU A 87 -17.31 41.66 -20.86
N LYS A 88 -16.40 40.71 -20.63
CA LYS A 88 -16.74 39.36 -20.14
C LYS A 88 -17.72 39.62 -19.00
N PRO A 89 -19.01 39.32 -19.15
CA PRO A 89 -19.98 39.86 -18.24
C PRO A 89 -19.60 39.29 -16.88
N ARG A 90 -19.31 40.18 -15.92
CA ARG A 90 -18.99 39.80 -14.53
C ARG A 90 -20.18 39.10 -13.84
N ILE A 91 -21.22 38.78 -14.60
CA ILE A 91 -22.30 37.86 -14.30
C ILE A 91 -21.84 36.41 -14.08
N PHE A 92 -20.62 36.03 -14.50
CA PHE A 92 -20.08 34.68 -14.25
C PHE A 92 -19.04 34.59 -13.12
N GLN A 93 -18.94 35.61 -12.27
CA GLN A 93 -18.25 35.55 -10.97
C GLN A 93 -19.07 36.22 -9.87
N SER A 94 -20.39 36.07 -9.91
CA SER A 94 -21.18 36.32 -8.70
C SER A 94 -20.77 35.26 -7.67
N GLY A 95 -20.51 35.67 -6.43
CA GLY A 95 -20.18 34.73 -5.35
C GLY A 95 -21.23 33.63 -5.19
N ARG A 96 -22.47 33.90 -5.62
CA ARG A 96 -23.56 32.93 -5.69
C ARG A 96 -23.28 31.78 -6.67
N ASP A 97 -22.76 32.07 -7.86
CA ASP A 97 -22.54 31.05 -8.88
C ASP A 97 -21.30 30.20 -8.56
N ILE A 98 -20.30 30.81 -7.91
CA ILE A 98 -19.17 30.09 -7.31
C ILE A 98 -19.66 29.15 -6.19
N ALA A 99 -20.55 29.63 -5.31
CA ALA A 99 -21.12 28.82 -4.24
C ALA A 99 -22.00 27.67 -4.76
N LEU A 100 -22.81 27.93 -5.79
CA LEU A 100 -23.65 26.91 -6.43
C LEU A 100 -22.81 25.85 -7.15
N SER A 101 -21.73 26.26 -7.83
CA SER A 101 -20.80 25.33 -8.46
C SER A 101 -20.07 24.45 -7.43
N LEU A 102 -19.57 25.05 -6.34
CA LEU A 102 -18.93 24.31 -5.25
C LEU A 102 -19.89 23.32 -4.58
N ALA A 103 -21.12 23.74 -4.32
CA ALA A 103 -22.15 22.88 -3.75
C ALA A 103 -22.50 21.72 -4.68
N ALA A 104 -22.60 21.95 -5.99
CA ALA A 104 -22.86 20.90 -6.97
C ALA A 104 -21.72 19.87 -7.02
N VAL A 105 -20.46 20.31 -7.01
CA VAL A 105 -19.29 19.42 -6.96
C VAL A 105 -19.28 18.60 -5.67
N LEU A 106 -19.50 19.23 -4.51
CA LEU A 106 -19.58 18.53 -3.22
C LEU A 106 -20.74 17.51 -3.20
N ALA A 107 -21.89 17.85 -3.76
CA ALA A 107 -23.02 16.93 -3.85
C ALA A 107 -22.67 15.70 -4.70
N VAL A 108 -22.05 15.90 -5.87
CA VAL A 108 -21.59 14.79 -6.72
C VAL A 108 -20.54 13.94 -6.00
N MET A 109 -19.59 14.55 -5.27
CA MET A 109 -18.61 13.82 -4.46
C MET A 109 -19.28 12.99 -3.37
N ILE A 110 -20.19 13.59 -2.58
CA ILE A 110 -20.90 12.89 -1.49
C ILE A 110 -21.73 11.74 -2.04
N VAL A 111 -22.50 11.96 -3.11
CA VAL A 111 -23.32 10.91 -3.71
C VAL A 111 -22.44 9.79 -4.25
N SER A 112 -21.36 10.12 -4.94
CA SER A 112 -20.44 9.13 -5.51
C SER A 112 -19.79 8.28 -4.41
N VAL A 113 -19.35 8.88 -3.30
CA VAL A 113 -18.69 8.16 -2.20
C VAL A 113 -19.69 7.45 -1.29
N ALA A 114 -20.87 8.02 -1.05
CA ALA A 114 -21.89 7.44 -0.16
C ALA A 114 -22.34 6.05 -0.62
N PHE A 115 -22.45 5.83 -1.93
CA PHE A 115 -22.81 4.51 -2.48
C PHE A 115 -21.66 3.49 -2.45
N THR A 116 -20.40 3.92 -2.27
CA THR A 116 -19.29 2.97 -2.19
C THR A 116 -19.23 2.22 -0.86
N GLY A 117 -19.97 2.67 0.16
CA GLY A 117 -19.90 2.08 1.50
C GLY A 117 -18.53 2.23 2.18
N MET A 118 -17.61 3.00 1.59
CA MET A 118 -16.24 3.15 2.11
C MET A 118 -16.13 4.17 3.25
N CYS A 119 -17.18 4.95 3.51
CA CYS A 119 -17.28 5.74 4.73
C CYS A 119 -17.69 4.82 5.89
N SER A 120 -16.74 4.08 6.45
CA SER A 120 -16.97 3.34 7.69
C SER A 120 -17.12 4.34 8.85
N TYR A 121 -18.32 4.43 9.40
CA TYR A 121 -18.59 5.19 10.60
C TYR A 121 -18.24 4.29 11.81
N GLY A 122 -16.98 4.34 12.23
CA GLY A 122 -16.48 3.60 13.38
C GLY A 122 -17.06 4.15 14.69
N ARG A 123 -18.24 3.67 15.07
CA ARG A 123 -18.84 3.89 16.39
C ARG A 123 -18.38 2.83 17.39
N ASP A 124 -17.17 2.30 17.19
CA ASP A 124 -16.58 1.32 18.08
C ASP A 124 -15.95 2.09 19.25
N THR A 125 -16.74 2.30 20.30
CA THR A 125 -16.16 2.54 21.62
C THR A 125 -15.24 1.35 21.94
N ALA A 126 -14.09 1.58 22.58
CA ALA A 126 -13.12 0.55 22.95
C ALA A 126 -13.72 -0.70 23.65
N GLU A 127 -14.94 -0.57 24.17
CA GLU A 127 -15.72 -1.63 24.82
C GLU A 127 -16.43 -2.62 23.86
N ASN A 128 -16.59 -2.32 22.56
CA ASN A 128 -17.36 -3.12 21.61
C ASN A 128 -16.64 -3.41 20.27
N VAL A 129 -15.31 -3.47 20.26
CA VAL A 129 -14.60 -3.98 19.06
C VAL A 129 -14.94 -5.47 18.93
N GLN A 130 -15.71 -5.84 17.90
CA GLN A 130 -15.95 -7.24 17.58
C GLN A 130 -14.63 -7.89 17.21
N ILE A 131 -14.10 -8.74 18.10
CA ILE A 131 -12.90 -9.53 17.80
C ILE A 131 -13.30 -10.54 16.73
N ASN A 132 -12.83 -10.31 15.49
CA ASN A 132 -13.02 -11.24 14.39
C ASN A 132 -12.33 -12.56 14.73
N LYS A 133 -13.12 -13.61 15.02
CA LYS A 133 -12.59 -14.92 15.37
C LYS A 133 -12.13 -15.63 14.10
N VAL A 134 -10.90 -16.13 14.12
CA VAL A 134 -10.38 -17.01 13.08
C VAL A 134 -10.26 -18.43 13.61
N ASP A 135 -10.40 -19.41 12.72
CA ASP A 135 -10.13 -20.80 13.05
C ASP A 135 -8.63 -21.09 12.90
N ALA A 136 -7.91 -21.00 14.02
CA ALA A 136 -6.48 -21.27 14.05
C ALA A 136 -6.13 -22.73 13.73
N ALA A 137 -7.00 -23.68 14.11
CA ALA A 137 -6.77 -25.10 13.87
C ALA A 137 -6.88 -25.40 12.36
N ALA A 138 -7.96 -24.94 11.72
CA ALA A 138 -8.13 -25.08 10.28
C ALA A 138 -7.00 -24.40 9.51
N PHE A 139 -6.55 -23.23 9.95
CA PHE A 139 -5.41 -22.54 9.34
C PHE A 139 -4.11 -23.34 9.47
N PHE A 140 -3.74 -23.78 10.68
CA PHE A 140 -2.52 -24.56 10.87
C PHE A 140 -2.57 -25.92 10.17
N ASP A 141 -3.72 -26.58 10.09
CA ASP A 141 -3.90 -27.82 9.32
C ASP A 141 -3.63 -27.63 7.82
N LEU A 142 -4.02 -26.49 7.26
CA LEU A 142 -3.73 -26.14 5.87
C LEU A 142 -2.25 -25.83 5.67
N GLU A 143 -1.64 -25.07 6.58
CA GLU A 143 -0.22 -24.69 6.51
C GLU A 143 0.70 -25.89 6.74
N ALA A 144 0.34 -26.85 7.61
CA ALA A 144 1.15 -28.03 7.89
C ALA A 144 1.42 -28.87 6.62
N ARG A 145 0.51 -28.81 5.64
CA ARG A 145 0.66 -29.48 4.33
C ARG A 145 1.65 -28.77 3.42
N ALA A 146 1.79 -27.45 3.55
CA ALA A 146 2.65 -26.62 2.72
C ALA A 146 4.06 -26.42 3.30
N MET A 147 4.23 -26.58 4.63
CA MET A 147 5.51 -26.35 5.31
C MET A 147 6.43 -27.57 5.26
N ASN A 148 7.75 -27.30 5.24
CA ASN A 148 8.79 -28.35 5.24
C ASN A 148 9.22 -28.78 6.64
N PHE A 149 8.66 -28.18 7.69
CA PHE A 149 8.97 -28.43 9.09
C PHE A 149 7.73 -28.91 9.87
N PRO A 150 7.94 -29.57 11.03
CA PRO A 150 6.85 -30.06 11.87
C PRO A 150 6.13 -28.90 12.57
N LEU A 151 5.03 -28.46 11.98
CA LEU A 151 4.17 -27.40 12.50
C LEU A 151 3.37 -27.91 13.71
N ARG A 152 3.33 -27.15 14.80
CA ARG A 152 2.66 -27.53 16.06
C ARG A 152 1.51 -26.55 16.37
N LEU A 153 0.34 -27.05 16.74
CA LEU A 153 -0.79 -26.20 17.19
C LEU A 153 -0.83 -26.18 18.73
N PRO A 154 -0.57 -25.04 19.39
CA PRO A 154 -0.68 -24.97 20.85
C PRO A 154 -2.13 -25.03 21.35
N GLU A 155 -2.36 -25.81 22.40
CA GLU A 155 -3.62 -25.80 23.15
C GLU A 155 -3.69 -24.60 24.11
N VAL A 156 -4.11 -23.44 23.61
CA VAL A 156 -4.19 -22.19 24.39
C VAL A 156 -5.27 -22.21 25.49
N PRO A 157 -5.11 -21.46 26.59
CA PRO A 157 -6.10 -21.41 27.67
C PRO A 157 -7.47 -20.89 27.23
N ALA A 158 -8.50 -21.26 28.00
CA ALA A 158 -9.83 -20.69 27.83
C ALA A 158 -9.79 -19.16 27.96
N GLY A 159 -10.43 -18.46 27.02
CA GLY A 159 -10.48 -17.00 26.97
C GLY A 159 -9.48 -16.35 26.01
N TRP A 160 -8.55 -17.13 25.44
CA TRP A 160 -7.68 -16.65 24.35
C TRP A 160 -8.43 -16.78 23.04
N VAL A 161 -8.58 -15.67 22.32
CA VAL A 161 -9.33 -15.62 21.07
C VAL A 161 -8.37 -15.43 19.93
N ALA A 162 -8.25 -16.43 19.05
CA ALA A 162 -7.52 -16.28 17.80
C ALA A 162 -8.20 -15.20 16.96
N ASN A 163 -7.51 -14.08 16.73
CA ASN A 163 -8.06 -12.94 16.01
C ASN A 163 -7.44 -12.74 14.62
N SER A 164 -6.32 -13.41 14.37
CA SER A 164 -5.57 -13.29 13.13
C SER A 164 -4.85 -14.59 12.84
N ALA A 165 -4.89 -14.98 11.56
CA ALA A 165 -4.19 -16.13 11.04
C ALA A 165 -3.77 -15.78 9.61
N ARG A 166 -2.48 -15.86 9.31
CA ARG A 166 -1.93 -15.52 7.98
C ARG A 166 -0.61 -16.22 7.74
N ARG A 167 -0.27 -16.40 6.47
CA ARG A 167 1.09 -16.77 6.07
C ARG A 167 1.91 -15.50 5.90
N GLY A 168 2.99 -15.38 6.66
CA GLY A 168 4.03 -14.39 6.47
C GLY A 168 5.29 -15.01 5.88
N ALA A 169 6.41 -14.33 6.07
CA ALA A 169 7.72 -14.87 5.75
C ALA A 169 8.71 -14.53 6.87
N VAL A 170 9.69 -15.42 7.08
CA VAL A 170 10.88 -15.17 7.88
C VAL A 170 12.08 -15.45 6.97
N ASP A 171 12.98 -14.49 6.80
CA ASP A 171 14.14 -14.60 5.89
C ASP A 171 13.74 -15.03 4.46
N GLY A 172 12.60 -14.53 3.97
CA GLY A 172 12.03 -14.88 2.67
C GLY A 172 11.40 -16.27 2.57
N GLN A 173 11.44 -17.09 3.62
CA GLN A 173 10.79 -18.39 3.69
C GLN A 173 9.36 -18.28 4.23
N PRO A 174 8.37 -18.99 3.67
CA PRO A 174 7.01 -19.01 4.20
C PRO A 174 6.95 -19.39 5.68
N ALA A 175 6.22 -18.61 6.48
CA ALA A 175 6.05 -18.85 7.90
C ALA A 175 4.58 -18.63 8.30
N PRO A 176 3.88 -19.63 8.88
CA PRO A 176 2.54 -19.45 9.39
C PRO A 176 2.57 -18.61 10.68
N ILE A 177 1.63 -17.67 10.77
CA ILE A 177 1.50 -16.70 11.85
C ILE A 177 0.07 -16.74 12.38
N VAL A 178 -0.09 -16.96 13.68
CA VAL A 178 -1.39 -16.85 14.35
C VAL A 178 -1.26 -15.93 15.55
N GLY A 179 -2.25 -15.05 15.72
CA GLY A 179 -2.35 -14.11 16.83
C GLY A 179 -3.59 -14.39 17.68
N TRP A 180 -3.43 -14.27 19.00
CA TRP A 180 -4.49 -14.41 19.99
C TRP A 180 -4.60 -13.12 20.81
N VAL A 181 -5.84 -12.67 21.01
CA VAL A 181 -6.20 -11.64 21.97
C VAL A 181 -6.49 -12.30 23.31
N ILE A 182 -5.93 -11.74 24.38
CA ILE A 182 -6.07 -12.21 25.75
C ILE A 182 -6.76 -11.12 26.57
N GLY A 183 -8.02 -11.36 26.95
CA GLY A 183 -8.81 -10.36 27.67
C GLY A 183 -9.06 -9.11 26.83
N LYS A 184 -8.87 -7.92 27.43
CA LYS A 184 -9.12 -6.63 26.76
C LYS A 184 -7.90 -6.08 26.03
N ASP A 185 -6.72 -6.20 26.64
CA ASP A 185 -5.52 -5.47 26.19
C ASP A 185 -4.34 -6.40 25.86
N GLY A 186 -4.47 -7.72 26.09
CA GLY A 186 -3.40 -8.68 25.84
C GLY A 186 -3.40 -9.15 24.39
N TYR A 187 -2.21 -9.28 23.80
CA TYR A 187 -2.04 -9.88 22.49
C TYR A 187 -0.73 -10.66 22.41
N VAL A 188 -0.80 -11.88 21.90
CA VAL A 188 0.37 -12.71 21.57
C VAL A 188 0.26 -13.22 20.16
N GLN A 189 1.40 -13.32 19.48
CA GLN A 189 1.52 -13.84 18.14
C GLN A 189 2.59 -14.91 18.10
N LEU A 190 2.24 -16.07 17.55
CA LEU A 190 3.16 -17.17 17.28
C LEU A 190 3.46 -17.20 15.78
N THR A 191 4.74 -17.17 15.46
CA THR A 191 5.27 -17.48 14.13
C THR A 191 6.12 -18.73 14.24
N GLN A 192 5.94 -19.70 13.33
CA GLN A 192 6.78 -20.90 13.27
C GLN A 192 7.59 -20.92 11.98
N THR A 193 8.86 -21.30 12.06
CA THR A 193 9.77 -21.31 10.91
C THR A 193 10.89 -22.34 11.09
N ASP A 194 11.46 -22.84 9.99
CA ASP A 194 12.69 -23.64 9.98
C ASP A 194 13.96 -22.80 9.79
N VAL A 195 13.81 -21.48 9.67
CA VAL A 195 14.95 -20.55 9.57
C VAL A 195 15.80 -20.66 10.85
N PRO A 196 17.14 -20.78 10.71
CA PRO A 196 18.06 -20.80 11.84
C PRO A 196 17.89 -19.62 12.80
N ALA A 197 18.06 -19.85 14.10
CA ALA A 197 17.77 -18.86 15.14
C ALA A 197 18.58 -17.56 15.01
N ASP A 198 19.81 -17.63 14.48
CA ASP A 198 20.70 -16.48 14.22
C ASP A 198 20.14 -15.54 13.15
N LYS A 199 19.34 -16.06 12.21
CA LYS A 199 18.69 -15.28 11.15
C LYS A 199 17.24 -15.00 11.39
N ALA A 200 16.56 -15.79 12.21
CA ALA A 200 15.11 -15.72 12.35
C ALA A 200 14.66 -14.36 12.91
N VAL A 201 15.41 -13.76 13.84
CA VAL A 201 15.08 -12.45 14.43
C VAL A 201 15.16 -11.34 13.38
N THR A 202 16.29 -11.24 12.66
CA THR A 202 16.50 -10.23 11.60
C THR A 202 15.68 -10.50 10.35
N GLY A 203 15.26 -11.76 10.15
CA GLY A 203 14.44 -12.18 9.02
C GLY A 203 12.94 -12.01 9.28
N ALA A 204 12.51 -11.80 10.52
CA ALA A 204 11.09 -11.65 10.86
C ALA A 204 10.52 -10.30 10.43
N ASP A 205 11.31 -9.24 10.55
CA ASP A 205 11.02 -7.89 10.09
C ASP A 205 12.32 -7.08 9.94
N ASN A 206 12.23 -5.83 9.46
CA ASN A 206 13.38 -4.96 9.23
C ASN A 206 13.84 -4.20 10.50
N ASN A 207 13.36 -4.56 11.70
CA ASN A 207 13.66 -3.82 12.92
C ASN A 207 14.87 -4.43 13.64
N PHE A 208 15.78 -3.56 14.06
CA PHE A 208 16.96 -3.95 14.83
C PHE A 208 16.59 -4.29 16.27
N ARG A 209 17.12 -5.42 16.77
CA ARG A 209 16.96 -5.87 18.16
C ARG A 209 18.25 -6.54 18.63
N GLU A 210 18.58 -6.34 19.90
CA GLU A 210 19.71 -6.98 20.58
C GLU A 210 19.21 -8.06 21.53
N LEU A 211 20.03 -9.08 21.76
CA LEU A 211 19.75 -10.10 22.76
C LEU A 211 19.84 -9.48 24.16
N VAL A 212 18.73 -9.48 24.89
CA VAL A 212 18.66 -8.93 26.24
C VAL A 212 18.84 -10.02 27.29
N GLU A 213 18.21 -11.16 27.08
CA GLU A 213 18.23 -12.27 28.03
C GLU A 213 17.97 -13.61 27.35
N THR A 214 18.51 -14.68 27.94
CA THR A 214 18.16 -16.06 27.61
C THR A 214 17.69 -16.73 28.90
N TYR A 215 16.55 -17.41 28.85
CA TYR A 215 15.95 -18.14 29.97
C TYR A 215 15.40 -19.48 29.49
N ASP A 216 15.09 -20.36 30.43
CA ASP A 216 14.54 -21.69 30.14
C ASP A 216 13.01 -21.69 30.24
N VAL A 217 12.35 -22.36 29.31
CA VAL A 217 10.92 -22.72 29.38
C VAL A 217 10.81 -24.20 29.02
N ASP A 218 10.44 -25.03 29.99
CA ASP A 218 10.29 -26.49 29.85
C ASP A 218 11.51 -27.21 29.23
N GLY A 219 12.72 -26.78 29.60
CA GLY A 219 13.96 -27.36 29.07
C GLY A 219 14.39 -26.85 27.70
N VAL A 220 13.67 -25.87 27.14
CA VAL A 220 14.01 -25.18 25.89
C VAL A 220 14.54 -23.79 26.21
N ALA A 221 15.71 -23.47 25.66
CA ALA A 221 16.30 -22.14 25.76
C ALA A 221 15.48 -21.14 24.92
N VAL A 222 15.00 -20.09 25.58
CA VAL A 222 14.26 -18.97 24.99
C VAL A 222 15.12 -17.72 25.06
N SER A 223 15.42 -17.13 23.91
CA SER A 223 16.17 -15.89 23.79
C SER A 223 15.24 -14.72 23.51
N ARG A 224 15.26 -13.68 24.35
CA ARG A 224 14.48 -12.45 24.13
C ARG A 224 15.36 -11.36 23.54
N TYR A 225 14.89 -10.85 22.41
CA TYR A 225 15.50 -9.76 21.66
C TYR A 225 14.61 -8.51 21.79
N ALA A 226 15.20 -7.38 22.18
CA ALA A 226 14.50 -6.11 22.35
C ALA A 226 15.23 -4.99 21.60
N SER A 227 14.55 -3.88 21.38
CA SER A 227 15.13 -2.66 20.82
C SER A 227 15.08 -1.53 21.83
N GLU A 228 15.95 -0.53 21.65
CA GLU A 228 15.82 0.75 22.37
C GLU A 228 14.65 1.60 21.83
N ASP A 229 14.19 1.31 20.60
CA ASP A 229 13.02 1.95 20.00
C ASP A 229 11.72 1.40 20.60
N ALA A 230 10.92 2.29 21.21
CA ALA A 230 9.65 1.94 21.86
C ALA A 230 8.57 1.45 20.88
N ASP A 231 8.69 1.78 19.59
CA ASP A 231 7.77 1.32 18.55
C ASP A 231 8.09 -0.11 18.07
N VAL A 232 9.27 -0.64 18.41
CA VAL A 232 9.70 -1.99 18.05
C VAL A 232 9.34 -2.96 19.16
N ARG A 233 8.48 -3.93 18.86
CA ARG A 233 8.10 -4.99 19.80
C ARG A 233 9.21 -6.03 19.95
N ASP A 234 9.42 -6.49 21.18
CA ASP A 234 10.32 -7.60 21.48
C ASP A 234 9.93 -8.89 20.76
N ILE A 235 10.92 -9.72 20.47
CA ILE A 235 10.74 -11.06 19.93
C ILE A 235 11.41 -12.06 20.88
N ARG A 236 10.68 -13.11 21.24
CA ARG A 236 11.21 -14.29 21.93
C ARG A 236 11.40 -15.40 20.93
N VAL A 237 12.56 -16.03 20.92
CA VAL A 237 12.89 -17.15 20.04
C VAL A 237 13.11 -18.38 20.89
N ALA A 238 12.28 -19.41 20.70
CA ALA A 238 12.50 -20.74 21.26
C ALA A 238 12.95 -21.68 20.14
N ASP A 239 14.10 -22.32 20.31
CA ASP A 239 14.67 -23.23 19.32
C ASP A 239 14.40 -24.69 19.73
N LEU A 240 13.49 -25.35 19.01
CA LEU A 240 13.15 -26.77 19.22
C LEU A 240 14.01 -27.69 18.33
N GLY A 241 15.00 -27.15 17.62
CA GLY A 241 15.89 -27.85 16.70
C GLY A 241 15.30 -27.99 15.30
N ASP A 242 14.10 -28.57 15.18
CA ASP A 242 13.38 -28.77 13.91
C ASP A 242 12.55 -27.55 13.48
N VAL A 243 12.10 -26.75 14.45
CA VAL A 243 11.33 -25.52 14.26
C VAL A 243 11.80 -24.47 15.26
N ARG A 244 11.75 -23.20 14.86
CA ARG A 244 11.92 -22.04 15.73
C ARG A 244 10.55 -21.41 15.94
N LEU A 245 10.24 -21.14 17.21
CA LEU A 245 9.05 -20.39 17.60
C LEU A 245 9.47 -18.95 17.81
N LEU A 246 8.87 -18.03 17.05
CA LEU A 246 9.03 -16.60 17.22
C LEU A 246 7.75 -16.08 17.86
N VAL A 247 7.86 -15.55 19.07
CA VAL A 247 6.74 -15.07 19.85
C VAL A 247 6.90 -13.58 20.14
N THR A 248 5.90 -12.79 19.75
CA THR A 248 5.86 -11.33 19.95
C THR A 248 4.47 -10.88 20.35
N GLY A 249 4.32 -9.64 20.83
CA GLY A 249 3.03 -9.06 21.18
C GLY A 249 3.09 -8.10 22.36
N ALA A 250 1.92 -7.83 22.93
CA ALA A 250 1.73 -7.01 24.12
C ALA A 250 1.04 -7.90 25.18
N ALA A 251 1.83 -8.74 25.85
CA ALA A 251 1.37 -9.70 26.85
C ALA A 251 2.38 -9.76 28.00
N THR A 252 1.98 -10.38 29.12
CA THR A 252 2.90 -10.57 30.24
C THR A 252 3.92 -11.67 29.93
N LYS A 253 5.03 -11.71 30.68
CA LYS A 253 6.05 -12.76 30.51
C LYS A 253 5.43 -14.15 30.67
N GLU A 254 4.56 -14.31 31.67
CA GLU A 254 3.90 -15.58 31.98
C GLU A 254 2.99 -16.03 30.83
N GLN A 255 2.34 -15.11 30.13
CA GLN A 255 1.51 -15.43 28.97
C GLN A 255 2.37 -15.85 27.77
N PHE A 256 3.51 -15.19 27.55
CA PHE A 256 4.46 -15.63 26.52
C PHE A 256 5.01 -17.02 26.83
N ASP A 257 5.43 -17.26 28.07
CA ASP A 257 5.99 -18.54 28.51
C ASP A 257 4.94 -19.66 28.43
N ASP A 258 3.69 -19.39 28.80
CA ASP A 258 2.58 -20.36 28.69
C ASP A 258 2.32 -20.74 27.22
N LEU A 259 2.34 -19.79 26.29
CA LEU A 259 2.21 -20.09 24.86
C LEU A 259 3.38 -20.94 24.34
N ILE A 260 4.61 -20.60 24.73
CA ILE A 260 5.83 -21.34 24.34
C ILE A 260 5.77 -22.76 24.91
N SER A 261 5.54 -22.90 26.21
CA SER A 261 5.36 -24.17 26.93
C SER A 261 4.34 -25.07 26.25
N ARG A 262 3.14 -24.55 25.96
CA ARG A 262 2.08 -25.30 25.27
C ARG A 262 2.48 -25.71 23.87
N THR A 263 3.20 -24.86 23.15
CA THR A 263 3.69 -25.21 21.80
C THR A 263 4.75 -26.29 21.85
N ILE A 264 5.64 -26.28 22.85
CA ILE A 264 6.65 -27.32 23.09
C ILE A 264 5.97 -28.67 23.42
N ALA A 265 4.95 -28.64 24.27
CA ALA A 265 4.20 -29.84 24.66
C ALA A 265 3.31 -30.42 23.54
N SER A 266 3.03 -29.63 22.50
CA SER A 266 2.13 -30.04 21.41
C SER A 266 2.83 -30.95 20.40
N GLU A 267 2.16 -32.03 20.02
CA GLU A 267 2.64 -32.90 18.94
C GLU A 267 2.56 -32.17 17.58
N PRO A 268 3.50 -32.44 16.65
CA PRO A 268 3.40 -31.96 15.29
C PRO A 268 2.11 -32.40 14.60
N ILE A 269 1.47 -31.49 13.88
CA ILE A 269 0.26 -31.76 13.11
C ILE A 269 0.58 -32.80 12.02
N LYS A 270 -0.21 -33.87 11.98
CA LYS A 270 -0.05 -34.93 10.99
C LYS A 270 -0.42 -34.39 9.60
N LYS A 271 0.50 -34.50 8.66
CA LYS A 271 0.22 -34.20 7.25
C LYS A 271 -0.77 -35.24 6.71
N GLN A 272 -2.02 -34.82 6.49
CA GLN A 272 -2.97 -35.61 5.72
C GLN A 272 -2.59 -35.47 4.24
N LEU A 273 -2.04 -36.56 3.68
CA LEU A 273 -1.64 -36.69 2.27
C LEU A 273 -2.85 -36.98 1.39
#